data_AF-A0A532E298-F1
#
_entry.id   AF-A0A532E298-F1
#
_cell.length_a   1.000
_cell.length_b   1.000
_cell.length_c   1.000
_cell.angle_alpha   90.00
_cell.angle_beta   90.00
_cell.angle_gamma   90.00
#
_symmetry.space_group_name_H-M   'P 1'
#
loop_
_entity.id
_entity.type
_entity.pdbx_description
1 polymer ?
#
loop_
_entity_poly.entity_id
_entity_poly.type
_entity_poly.pdbx_seq_one_letter_code
_entity_poly.pdbx_strand_id
1 'polypeptide(L)'
;MSEDLDRKPLRDFGLLVGSVLAAIAFWPMVMRGESLRMWPLATGALLLILALTRPRLLRPLYRIWMRIGEWLGWLNTRIILAIGFFGLVTPIGLVMRLVGKDPMRRRIGEPETSYRLHRTPRSGAHMFHQY
;
A
#
# COMPACT_ATOMS: atom_id res chain seq x y z
N MET A 1 7.37 21.66 -17.36
CA MET A 1 6.55 22.04 -16.19
C MET A 1 7.29 21.62 -14.93
N SER A 2 8.36 22.34 -14.59
CA SER A 2 9.09 22.17 -13.35
C SER A 2 8.37 22.96 -12.26
N GLU A 3 7.22 22.43 -11.82
CA GLU A 3 6.64 22.88 -10.54
C GLU A 3 7.77 22.86 -9.51
N ASP A 4 8.00 24.01 -8.88
CA ASP A 4 8.85 24.12 -7.71
C ASP A 4 8.47 22.95 -6.80
N LEU A 5 9.36 21.98 -6.62
CA LEU A 5 9.16 20.96 -5.61
C LEU A 5 9.03 21.73 -4.31
N ASP A 6 7.81 21.77 -3.80
CA ASP A 6 7.45 22.59 -2.66
C ASP A 6 8.50 22.36 -1.57
N ARG A 7 9.01 23.46 -1.02
CA ARG A 7 10.08 23.41 0.00
C ARG A 7 9.69 22.51 1.19
N LYS A 8 8.39 22.33 1.40
CA LYS A 8 7.78 21.54 2.48
C LYS A 8 8.11 20.04 2.38
N PRO A 9 7.73 19.27 1.34
CA PRO A 9 8.10 17.85 1.20
C PRO A 9 9.59 17.52 1.40
N LEU A 10 10.48 18.34 0.85
CA LEU A 10 11.94 18.11 0.98
C LEU A 10 12.43 18.34 2.41
N ARG A 11 11.88 19.36 3.09
CA ARG A 11 12.18 19.63 4.50
C ARG A 11 11.61 18.53 5.39
N ASP A 12 10.37 18.12 5.17
CA ASP A 12 9.70 17.09 5.98
C ASP A 12 10.41 15.74 5.83
N PHE A 13 10.85 15.39 4.61
CA PHE A 13 11.70 14.22 4.36
C PHE A 13 13.00 14.29 5.16
N GLY A 14 13.73 15.41 5.08
CA GLY A 14 15.00 15.57 5.79
C GLY A 14 14.85 15.57 7.31
N LEU A 15 13.76 16.16 7.84
CA LEU A 15 13.42 16.13 9.26
C LEU A 15 13.07 14.70 9.71
N LEU A 16 12.27 13.97 8.94
CA LEU A 16 11.87 12.60 9.26
C LEU A 16 13.07 11.66 9.23
N VAL A 17 13.83 11.63 8.14
CA VAL A 17 15.01 10.74 8.02
C VAL A 17 16.10 11.14 9.01
N GLY A 18 16.35 12.43 9.18
CA GLY A 18 17.34 12.95 10.13
C GLY A 18 17.00 12.63 11.59
N SER A 19 15.74 12.76 11.98
CA SER A 19 15.28 12.43 13.34
C SER A 19 15.31 10.92 13.61
N VAL A 20 14.93 10.09 12.64
CA VAL A 20 15.03 8.63 12.75
C VAL A 20 16.50 8.20 12.89
N LEU A 21 17.41 8.75 12.08
CA LEU A 21 18.84 8.45 12.20
C LEU A 21 19.44 8.93 13.53
N ALA A 22 19.03 10.11 14.01
CA ALA A 22 19.41 10.57 15.33
C ALA A 22 18.92 9.60 16.42
N ALA A 23 17.65 9.19 16.38
CA ALA A 23 17.11 8.22 17.33
C ALA A 23 17.89 6.90 17.30
N ILE A 24 18.24 6.38 16.11
CA ILE A 24 19.07 5.17 15.96
C ILE A 24 20.49 5.38 16.51
N ALA A 25 21.05 6.59 16.38
CA ALA A 25 22.38 6.90 16.92
C ALA A 25 22.38 7.00 18.45
N PHE A 26 21.31 7.51 19.05
CA PHE A 26 21.15 7.64 20.51
C PHE A 26 20.64 6.36 21.19
N TRP A 27 19.98 5.46 20.46
CA TRP A 27 19.42 4.22 21.00
C TRP A 27 20.45 3.32 21.75
N PRO A 28 21.66 3.06 21.23
CA PRO A 28 22.67 2.24 21.90
C PRO A 28 23.21 2.90 23.17
N MET A 29 23.33 4.23 23.16
CA MET A 29 23.78 5.01 24.31
C MET A 29 22.79 4.91 25.47
N VAL A 30 21.48 5.00 25.19
CA VAL A 30 20.43 4.95 26.23
C VAL A 30 20.21 3.53 26.76
N MET A 31 20.24 2.51 25.91
CA MET A 31 19.94 1.13 26.32
C MET A 31 21.14 0.33 26.82
N ARG A 32 22.34 0.59 26.31
CA ARG A 32 23.52 -0.27 26.55
C ARG A 32 24.72 0.49 27.13
N GLY A 33 24.65 1.82 27.25
CA GLY A 33 25.80 2.64 27.66
C GLY A 33 26.97 2.58 26.68
N GLU A 34 26.75 2.08 25.46
CA GLU A 34 27.78 1.98 24.42
C GLU A 34 28.04 3.34 23.77
N SER A 35 29.19 3.45 23.11
CA SER A 35 29.57 4.66 22.38
C SER A 35 28.58 4.99 21.26
N LEU A 36 28.33 6.29 21.05
CA LEU A 36 27.49 6.71 19.94
C LEU A 36 28.08 6.21 18.64
N ARG A 37 27.24 5.56 17.83
CA ARG A 37 27.60 5.27 16.44
C ARG A 37 27.73 6.60 15.71
N MET A 38 28.96 7.02 15.47
CA MET A 38 29.27 8.35 14.90
C MET A 38 28.69 8.52 13.49
N TRP A 39 28.61 7.44 12.70
CA TRP A 39 28.13 7.50 11.33
C TRP A 39 26.63 7.88 11.19
N PRO A 40 25.67 7.23 11.89
CA PRO A 40 24.27 7.65 11.89
C PRO A 40 24.07 9.02 12.56
N LEU A 41 24.88 9.38 13.55
CA LEU A 41 24.82 10.71 14.16
C LEU A 41 25.24 11.80 13.16
N ALA A 42 26.38 11.62 12.49
CA ALA A 42 26.91 12.58 11.53
C ALA A 42 25.97 12.74 10.32
N THR A 43 25.46 11.63 9.78
CA THR A 43 24.52 11.65 8.65
C THR A 43 23.16 12.22 9.05
N GLY A 44 22.64 11.87 10.22
CA GLY A 44 21.39 12.43 10.75
C GLY A 44 21.49 13.94 11.01
N ALA A 45 22.54 14.40 11.67
CA ALA A 45 22.79 15.82 11.92
C ALA A 45 22.95 16.61 10.61
N LEU A 46 23.69 16.07 9.64
CA LEU A 46 23.85 16.68 8.32
C LEU A 46 22.50 16.84 7.61
N LEU A 47 21.65 15.80 7.61
CA LEU A 47 20.32 15.85 7.00
C LEU A 47 19.39 16.87 7.69
N LEU A 48 19.42 16.94 9.03
CA LEU A 48 18.65 17.93 9.78
C LEU A 48 19.08 19.37 9.44
N ILE A 49 20.39 19.63 9.44
CA ILE A 49 20.95 20.94 9.10
C ILE A 49 20.59 21.32 7.65
N LEU A 50 20.71 20.38 6.71
CA LEU A 50 20.34 20.60 5.31
C LEU A 50 18.83 20.84 5.15
N ALA A 51 17.98 20.14 5.90
CA ALA A 51 16.53 20.33 5.87
C ALA A 51 16.12 21.74 6.33
N LEU A 52 16.77 22.24 7.39
CA LEU A 52 16.51 23.57 7.97
C LEU A 52 17.06 24.70 7.09
N THR A 53 18.30 24.58 6.64
CA THR A 53 19.02 25.66 5.94
C THR A 53 18.71 25.69 4.45
N ARG A 54 18.89 24.58 3.73
CA ARG A 54 18.76 24.48 2.27
C ARG A 54 18.17 23.14 1.83
N PRO A 55 16.85 22.94 2.01
CA PRO A 55 16.18 21.68 1.66
C PRO A 55 16.29 21.33 0.17
N ARG A 56 16.55 22.31 -0.72
CA ARG A 56 16.74 22.09 -2.16
C ARG A 56 17.89 21.13 -2.47
N LEU A 57 18.92 21.03 -1.63
CA LEU A 57 20.02 20.07 -1.83
C LEU A 57 19.57 18.61 -1.62
N LEU A 58 18.48 18.38 -0.88
CA LEU A 58 17.90 17.06 -0.65
C LEU A 58 17.06 16.57 -1.84
N ARG A 59 16.83 17.41 -2.86
CA ARG A 59 16.02 17.11 -4.05
C ARG A 59 16.40 15.81 -4.79
N PRO A 60 17.67 15.57 -5.18
CA PRO A 60 18.03 14.35 -5.89
C PRO A 60 17.82 13.10 -5.03
N LEU A 61 18.18 13.17 -3.75
CA LEU A 61 18.01 12.09 -2.79
C LEU A 61 16.52 11.78 -2.59
N TYR A 62 15.70 12.80 -2.35
CA TYR A 62 14.25 12.69 -2.23
C TYR A 62 13.64 12.04 -3.47
N ARG A 63 14.03 12.46 -4.67
CA ARG A 63 13.50 11.90 -5.92
C ARG A 63 13.83 10.42 -6.08
N ILE A 64 15.07 10.02 -5.79
CA ILE A 64 15.48 8.61 -5.85
C ILE A 64 14.69 7.80 -4.80
N TRP A 65 14.58 8.32 -3.59
CA TRP A 65 13.85 7.68 -2.50
C TRP A 65 12.36 7.48 -2.85
N MET A 66 11.70 8.53 -3.36
CA MET A 66 10.31 8.45 -3.78
C MET A 66 10.12 7.47 -4.92
N ARG A 67 11.06 7.42 -5.88
CA ARG A 67 11.00 6.43 -6.96
C ARG A 67 11.06 5.01 -6.40
N ILE A 68 11.97 4.73 -5.46
CA ILE A 68 12.04 3.42 -4.79
C ILE A 68 10.73 3.13 -4.06
N GLY A 69 10.16 4.12 -3.35
CA GLY A 69 8.87 4.00 -2.67
C GLY A 69 7.72 3.66 -3.62
N GLU A 70 7.65 4.28 -4.79
CA GLU A 70 6.65 3.97 -5.84
C GLU A 70 6.78 2.51 -6.30
N TRP A 71 8.01 2.07 -6.61
CA TRP A 71 8.28 0.70 -7.03
C TRP A 71 7.92 -0.31 -5.94
N LEU A 72 8.25 -0.01 -4.69
CA LEU A 72 7.93 -0.85 -3.54
C LEU A 72 6.41 -0.89 -3.30
N GLY A 73 5.71 0.24 -3.43
CA GLY A 73 4.25 0.31 -3.32
C GLY A 73 3.53 -0.48 -4.40
N TRP A 74 4.02 -0.40 -5.64
CA TRP A 74 3.54 -1.21 -6.76
C TRP A 74 3.73 -2.71 -6.51
N LEU A 75 4.90 -3.10 -5.99
CA LEU A 75 5.19 -4.49 -5.64
C LEU A 75 4.32 -4.96 -4.46
N ASN A 76 4.21 -4.16 -3.40
CA ASN A 76 3.44 -4.46 -2.20
C ASN A 76 1.96 -4.70 -2.54
N THR A 77 1.35 -3.83 -3.34
CA THR A 77 -0.04 -3.98 -3.76
C THR A 77 -0.25 -5.31 -4.50
N ARG A 78 0.67 -5.68 -5.40
CA ARG A 78 0.61 -6.97 -6.12
C ARG A 78 0.78 -8.16 -5.20
N ILE A 79 1.70 -8.09 -4.25
CA ILE A 79 1.94 -9.15 -3.27
C ILE A 79 0.69 -9.34 -2.40
N ILE A 80 0.14 -8.26 -1.83
CA ILE A 80 -1.06 -8.33 -0.99
C ILE A 80 -2.23 -8.93 -1.77
N LEU A 81 -2.48 -8.46 -2.99
CA LEU A 81 -3.55 -8.99 -3.84
C LEU A 81 -3.31 -10.44 -4.24
N ALA A 82 -2.07 -10.81 -4.58
CA ALA A 82 -1.73 -12.19 -4.92
C ALA A 82 -1.92 -13.12 -3.72
N ILE A 83 -1.45 -12.73 -2.54
CA ILE A 83 -1.65 -13.51 -1.30
C ILE A 83 -3.13 -13.63 -0.99
N GLY A 84 -3.91 -12.54 -1.06
CA GLY A 84 -5.35 -12.60 -0.82
C GLY A 84 -6.07 -13.49 -1.85
N PHE A 85 -5.73 -13.37 -3.12
CA PHE A 85 -6.35 -14.14 -4.18
C PHE A 85 -5.97 -15.63 -4.13
N PHE A 86 -4.70 -15.96 -3.99
CA PHE A 86 -4.24 -17.36 -3.97
C PHE A 86 -4.38 -18.02 -2.59
N GLY A 87 -4.34 -17.25 -1.51
CA GLY A 87 -4.48 -17.74 -0.14
C GLY A 87 -5.92 -17.86 0.34
N LEU A 88 -6.85 -17.04 -0.17
CA LEU A 88 -8.25 -17.05 0.27
C LEU A 88 -9.21 -17.36 -0.89
N VAL A 89 -9.21 -16.53 -1.94
CA VAL A 89 -10.23 -16.62 -3.00
C VAL A 89 -10.13 -17.94 -3.78
N THR A 90 -8.93 -18.29 -4.21
CA THR A 90 -8.63 -19.51 -4.99
C THR A 90 -8.99 -20.78 -4.23
N PRO A 91 -8.54 -21.00 -2.97
CA PRO A 91 -8.89 -22.21 -2.24
C PRO A 91 -10.38 -22.30 -1.93
N ILE A 92 -11.05 -21.18 -1.62
CA ILE A 92 -12.51 -21.18 -1.46
C ILE A 92 -13.18 -21.62 -2.77
N GLY A 93 -12.78 -21.05 -3.91
CA GLY A 93 -13.31 -21.43 -5.22
C GLY A 93 -13.04 -22.89 -5.56
N LEU A 94 -11.87 -23.41 -5.21
CA LEU A 94 -11.50 -24.82 -5.40
C LEU A 94 -12.38 -25.73 -4.54
N VAL A 95 -12.56 -25.41 -3.26
CA VAL A 95 -13.45 -26.15 -2.35
C VAL A 95 -14.89 -26.12 -2.87
N MET A 96 -15.41 -24.97 -3.31
CA MET A 96 -16.75 -24.87 -3.90
C MET A 96 -16.89 -25.76 -5.14
N ARG A 97 -15.86 -25.81 -6.00
CA ARG A 97 -15.83 -26.67 -7.18
C ARG A 97 -15.81 -28.15 -6.82
N LEU A 98 -15.06 -28.55 -5.78
CA LEU A 98 -15.02 -29.93 -5.27
C LEU A 98 -16.35 -30.36 -4.64
N VAL A 99 -17.03 -29.46 -3.93
CA VAL A 99 -18.36 -29.68 -3.33
C VAL A 99 -19.49 -29.62 -4.39
N GLY A 100 -19.16 -29.32 -5.65
CA GLY A 100 -20.14 -29.23 -6.74
C GLY A 100 -21.01 -27.97 -6.71
N LYS A 101 -20.69 -26.99 -5.86
CA LYS A 101 -21.36 -25.69 -5.80
C LYS A 101 -20.80 -24.78 -6.88
N ASP A 102 -21.61 -24.49 -7.89
CA ASP A 102 -21.29 -23.51 -8.93
C ASP A 102 -22.20 -22.27 -8.80
N PRO A 103 -21.85 -21.29 -7.95
CA PRO A 103 -22.67 -20.10 -7.73
C PRO A 103 -22.81 -19.24 -8.98
N MET A 104 -21.87 -19.36 -9.93
CA MET A 104 -21.89 -18.58 -11.17
C MET A 104 -22.50 -19.36 -12.34
N ARG A 105 -23.02 -20.58 -12.12
CA ARG A 105 -23.62 -21.46 -13.16
C ARG A 105 -22.78 -21.45 -14.45
N ARG A 106 -21.48 -21.61 -14.31
CA ARG A 106 -20.47 -21.53 -15.38
C ARG A 106 -20.46 -22.76 -16.27
N ARG A 107 -21.13 -23.84 -15.87
CA ARG A 107 -21.38 -24.98 -16.77
C ARG A 107 -22.23 -24.51 -17.94
N ILE A 108 -21.65 -24.52 -19.13
CA ILE A 108 -22.40 -24.44 -20.39
C ILE A 108 -23.22 -25.73 -20.45
N GLY A 109 -24.50 -25.64 -20.08
CA GLY A 109 -25.46 -26.72 -20.31
C GLY A 109 -25.80 -26.85 -21.80
N GLU A 110 -26.71 -27.76 -22.15
CA GLU A 110 -27.34 -27.85 -23.48
C GLU A 110 -27.57 -26.47 -24.12
N PRO A 111 -27.53 -26.35 -25.46
CA PRO A 111 -27.78 -25.09 -26.15
C PRO A 111 -29.20 -24.57 -25.84
N GLU A 112 -29.32 -23.80 -24.76
CA GLU A 112 -30.51 -23.05 -24.44
C GLU A 112 -30.58 -21.81 -25.34
N THR A 113 -31.79 -21.45 -25.75
CA THR A 113 -32.05 -20.34 -26.69
C THR A 113 -31.70 -18.96 -26.12
N SER A 114 -31.41 -18.84 -24.82
CA SER A 114 -31.06 -17.56 -24.18
C SER A 114 -30.38 -17.71 -22.82
N TYR A 115 -29.36 -16.90 -22.55
CA TYR A 115 -28.73 -16.76 -21.22
C TYR A 115 -29.60 -16.00 -20.19
N ARG A 116 -30.81 -15.57 -20.56
CA ARG A 116 -31.69 -14.79 -19.67
C ARG A 116 -32.34 -15.68 -18.62
N LEU A 117 -31.98 -15.45 -17.36
CA LEU A 117 -32.69 -16.00 -16.21
C LEU A 117 -34.12 -15.42 -16.17
N HIS A 118 -35.12 -16.26 -16.35
CA HIS A 118 -36.51 -15.87 -16.10
C HIS A 118 -36.67 -15.54 -14.62
N ARG A 119 -36.90 -14.26 -14.33
CA ARG A 119 -37.25 -13.79 -12.99
C ARG A 119 -38.77 -13.72 -12.91
N THR A 120 -39.36 -14.37 -11.92
CA THR A 120 -40.76 -14.15 -11.60
C THR A 120 -40.96 -12.70 -11.15
N PRO A 121 -41.91 -11.96 -11.75
CA PRO A 121 -42.19 -10.60 -11.33
C PRO A 121 -42.62 -10.61 -9.86
N ARG A 122 -41.95 -9.77 -9.06
CA ARG A 122 -42.32 -9.53 -7.66
C ARG A 122 -43.74 -8.97 -7.63
N SER A 123 -44.57 -9.39 -6.67
CA SER A 123 -45.96 -8.94 -6.59
C SER A 123 -46.05 -7.41 -6.45
N GLY A 124 -47.01 -6.76 -7.11
CA GLY A 124 -47.16 -5.30 -7.04
C GLY A 124 -47.41 -4.78 -5.62
N ALA A 125 -47.91 -5.64 -4.71
CA ALA A 125 -48.14 -5.34 -3.31
C ALA A 125 -46.87 -4.90 -2.54
N HIS A 126 -45.68 -5.31 -3.01
CA HIS A 126 -44.41 -4.92 -2.40
C HIS A 126 -44.07 -3.42 -2.55
N MET A 127 -44.73 -2.71 -3.46
CA MET A 127 -44.57 -1.25 -3.58
C MET A 127 -45.35 -0.49 -2.51
N PHE A 128 -46.41 -1.08 -1.96
CA PHE A 128 -47.32 -0.42 -1.02
C PHE A 128 -46.90 -0.59 0.46
N HIS A 129 -45.95 -1.48 0.75
CA HIS A 129 -45.46 -1.73 2.12
C HIS A 129 -43.93 -1.76 2.11
N GLN A 130 -43.32 -0.58 2.09
CA GLN A 130 -41.85 -0.40 2.07
C GLN A 130 -41.20 -0.44 3.47
N TYR A 131 -41.98 -0.53 4.54
CA TYR A 131 -41.52 -0.47 5.94
C TYR A 131 -42.08 -1.64 6.76
#